data_AF-A0A392UMT7-F1
#
_entry.id   AF-A0A392UMT7-F1
#
_cell.length_a   1.000
_cell.length_b   1.000
_cell.length_c   1.000
_cell.angle_alpha   90.00
_cell.angle_beta   90.00
_cell.angle_gamma   90.00
#
_symmetry.space_group_name_H-M   'P 1'
#
loop_
_entity.id
_entity.type
_entity.pdbx_description
1 polymer ?
#
loop_
_entity_poly.entity_id
_entity_poly.type
_entity_poly.pdbx_seq_one_letter_code
_entity_poly.pdbx_strand_id
1 'polypeptide(L)' 'VDEEFLQTLIGSYVGILKKGVEAIALQMKLCMAGMQAVKVAEMGGSLVLFSREGSVDVGPPFNNLLWWDGLLDEIKPWS' A
#
# COMPACT_ATOMS: atom_id res chain seq x y z
N VAL A 1 14.28 -2.63 -17.10
CA VAL A 1 13.45 -2.59 -15.89
C VAL A 1 14.13 -3.48 -14.88
N ASP A 2 14.31 -3.02 -13.65
CA ASP A 2 15.02 -3.77 -12.60
C ASP A 2 14.22 -5.03 -12.25
N GLU A 3 14.83 -6.22 -12.32
CA GLU A 3 14.13 -7.48 -12.04
C GLU A 3 13.69 -7.55 -10.57
N GLU A 4 14.47 -6.96 -9.66
CA GLU A 4 14.15 -6.85 -8.24
C GLU A 4 12.92 -5.96 -7.99
N PHE A 5 12.78 -4.88 -8.77
CA PHE A 5 11.60 -4.04 -8.73
C PHE A 5 10.35 -4.80 -9.21
N LEU A 6 10.46 -5.57 -10.30
CA LEU A 6 9.35 -6.40 -10.79
C LEU A 6 8.93 -7.48 -9.80
N GLN A 7 9.89 -8.05 -9.05
CA GLN A 7 9.58 -9.02 -7.99
C GLN A 7 8.85 -8.36 -6.82
N THR A 8 9.18 -7.11 -6.48
CA THR A 8 8.48 -6.36 -5.42
C THR A 8 7.01 -6.10 -5.77
N LEU A 9 6.70 -5.96 -7.05
CA LEU A 9 5.34 -5.76 -7.52
C LEU A 9 4.45 -6.99 -7.31
N ILE A 10 5.03 -8.19 -7.23
CA ILE A 10 4.29 -9.42 -6.95
C ILE A 10 3.82 -9.41 -5.49
N GLY A 11 2.51 -9.44 -5.29
CA GLY A 11 1.90 -9.36 -3.95
C GLY A 11 1.78 -7.93 -3.41
N SER A 12 2.14 -6.91 -4.20
CA SER A 12 1.88 -5.50 -3.86
C SER A 12 0.43 -5.11 -4.10
N TYR A 13 0.01 -4.01 -3.47
CA TYR A 13 -1.30 -3.39 -3.69
C TYR A 13 -1.12 -1.95 -4.15
N VAL A 14 -2.01 -1.47 -5.02
CA VAL A 14 -2.13 -0.07 -5.37
C VAL A 14 -3.39 0.51 -4.77
N GLY A 15 -3.27 1.71 -4.20
CA GLY A 15 -4.39 2.48 -3.71
C GLY A 15 -4.45 3.88 -4.29
N ILE A 16 -5.64 4.49 -4.21
CA ILE A 16 -5.87 5.90 -4.55
C ILE A 16 -6.07 6.67 -3.26
N LEU A 17 -5.18 7.62 -2.97
CA LEU A 17 -5.29 8.54 -1.85
C LEU A 17 -6.49 9.46 -2.01
N LYS A 18 -7.27 9.59 -0.93
CA LYS A 18 -8.26 10.65 -0.83
C LYS A 18 -7.60 12.03 -0.86
N LYS A 19 -8.33 13.01 -1.40
CA LYS A 19 -7.85 14.40 -1.48
C LYS A 19 -7.46 14.92 -0.09
N GLY A 20 -6.23 15.42 0.03
CA GLY A 20 -5.68 15.97 1.28
C GLY A 20 -5.11 14.94 2.24
N VAL A 21 -5.10 13.66 1.89
CA VAL A 21 -4.43 12.60 2.65
C VAL A 21 -2.99 12.48 2.18
N GLU A 22 -2.05 12.51 3.12
CA GLU A 22 -0.62 12.29 2.87
C GLU A 22 -0.27 10.81 3.05
N ALA A 23 0.65 10.27 2.25
CA ALA A 23 1.05 8.87 2.34
C ALA A 23 1.64 8.49 3.72
N ILE A 24 2.18 9.46 4.46
CA ILE A 24 2.67 9.24 5.83
C ILE A 24 1.56 8.78 6.78
N ALA A 25 0.32 9.25 6.59
CA ALA A 25 -0.82 8.83 7.42
C ALA A 25 -1.11 7.32 7.25
N LEU A 26 -0.94 6.80 6.04
CA LEU A 26 -1.08 5.38 5.75
C LEU A 26 0.03 4.59 6.44
N GLN A 27 1.28 5.05 6.32
CA GLN A 27 2.42 4.39 6.95
C GLN A 27 2.28 4.36 8.49
N MET A 28 1.78 5.44 9.11
CA MET A 28 1.51 5.50 10.56
C MET A 28 0.43 4.49 10.98
N LYS A 29 -0.68 4.41 10.23
CA LYS A 29 -1.75 3.44 10.50
C LYS A 29 -1.26 1.99 10.44
N LEU A 30 -0.43 1.67 9.44
CA LEU A 30 0.21 0.37 9.32
C LEU A 30 1.12 0.06 10.51
N CYS A 31 1.93 1.03 10.93
CA CYS A 31 2.79 0.88 12.09
C CYS A 31 2.00 0.59 13.37
N MET A 32 0.92 1.33 13.62
CA MET A 32 0.03 1.14 14.78
C MET A 32 -0.65 -0.23 14.79
N ALA A 33 -0.88 -0.83 13.62
CA ALA A 33 -1.45 -2.16 13.46
C ALA A 33 -0.39 -3.28 13.47
N GLY A 34 0.87 -2.97 13.76
CA GLY A 34 1.97 -3.94 13.78
C GLY A 34 2.50 -4.36 12.40
N MET A 35 2.09 -3.67 11.33
CA MET A 35 2.45 -3.97 9.93
C MET A 35 3.65 -3.15 9.45
N GLN A 36 4.70 -3.07 10.27
CA GLN A 36 5.89 -2.25 10.01
C GLN A 36 6.70 -2.71 8.79
N ALA A 37 6.54 -3.97 8.40
CA ALA A 37 7.18 -4.57 7.24
C ALA A 37 6.60 -4.07 5.90
N VAL A 38 5.45 -3.38 5.91
CA VAL A 38 4.83 -2.83 4.70
C VAL A 38 5.30 -1.41 4.48
N LYS A 39 5.79 -1.14 3.28
CA LYS A 39 6.23 0.18 2.82
C LYS A 39 5.13 0.83 1.99
N VAL A 40 4.97 2.13 2.17
CA VAL A 40 4.10 2.99 1.35
C VAL A 40 5.00 3.85 0.47
N ALA A 41 4.82 3.80 -0.85
CA ALA A 41 5.52 4.64 -1.81
C ALA A 41 4.53 5.44 -2.66
N GLU A 42 4.75 6.74 -2.79
CA GLU A 42 3.96 7.57 -3.70
C GLU A 42 4.39 7.34 -5.15
N MET A 43 3.42 7.08 -6.03
CA MET A 43 3.64 6.90 -7.47
C MET A 43 3.24 8.13 -8.29
N GLY A 44 2.79 9.20 -7.63
CA GLY A 44 2.22 10.39 -8.27
C GLY A 44 0.73 10.24 -8.60
N GLY A 45 0.06 11.34 -8.91
CA GLY A 45 -1.37 11.33 -9.30
C GLY A 45 -2.32 10.73 -8.25
N SER A 46 -2.04 10.95 -6.96
CA SER A 46 -2.73 10.32 -5.82
C SER A 46 -2.55 8.81 -5.68
N LEU A 47 -1.73 8.17 -6.52
CA LEU A 47 -1.48 6.74 -6.41
C LEU A 47 -0.42 6.44 -5.35
N VAL A 48 -0.67 5.40 -4.58
CA VAL A 48 0.27 4.84 -3.60
C VAL A 48 0.44 3.35 -3.85
N LEU A 49 1.68 2.88 -3.73
CA LEU A 49 2.04 1.47 -3.75
C LEU A 49 2.27 1.01 -2.32
N PHE A 50 1.68 -0.13 -1.99
CA PHE A 50 1.96 -0.88 -0.77
C PHE A 50 2.76 -2.11 -1.14
N SER A 51 3.97 -2.22 -0.62
CA SER A 51 4.86 -3.34 -0.89
C SER A 51 5.48 -3.88 0.39
N ARG A 52 5.89 -5.14 0.34
CA ARG A 52 6.70 -5.79 1.38
C ARG A 52 7.95 -6.34 0.71
N GLU A 53 9.01 -6.50 1.48
CA GLU A 53 10.23 -7.13 0.98
C GLU A 53 9.97 -8.61 0.65
N GLY A 54 10.37 -9.03 -0.56
CA GLY A 54 10.11 -10.37 -1.09
C GLY A 54 8.66 -10.57 -1.57
N SER A 55 8.35 -11.79 -2.03
CA SER A 55 7.02 -12.17 -2.57
C SER A 55 5.98 -12.48 -1.48
N VAL A 56 6.15 -11.92 -0.27
CA VAL A 56 5.27 -12.19 0.87
C VAL A 56 4.03 -11.30 0.74
N ASP A 57 2.87 -11.92 0.58
CA ASP A 57 1.60 -11.21 0.53
C ASP A 57 1.42 -10.30 1.75
N VAL A 58 0.86 -9.11 1.50
CA VAL A 58 0.66 -8.08 2.52
C VAL A 58 -0.40 -8.53 3.54
N GLY A 59 -1.28 -9.45 3.14
CA GLY A 59 -2.26 -10.12 3.98
C GLY A 59 -3.39 -9.21 4.49
N PRO A 60 -4.38 -9.76 5.20
CA PRO A 60 -5.38 -8.96 5.90
C PRO A 60 -4.71 -8.03 6.92
N PRO A 61 -5.20 -6.79 7.11
CA PRO A 61 -6.47 -6.23 6.63
C PRO A 61 -6.37 -5.41 5.32
N PHE A 62 -5.32 -5.57 4.50
CA PHE A 62 -5.08 -4.69 3.33
C PHE A 62 -6.23 -4.65 2.33
N ASN A 63 -6.84 -5.79 2.04
CA ASN A 63 -7.95 -5.92 1.10
C ASN A 63 -9.31 -5.41 1.63
N ASN A 64 -9.35 -4.87 2.85
CA ASN A 64 -10.56 -4.33 3.45
C ASN A 64 -10.60 -2.80 3.30
N LEU A 65 -11.33 -2.29 2.31
CA LEU A 65 -11.48 -0.84 2.10
C LEU A 65 -12.09 -0.11 3.31
N LEU A 66 -12.97 -0.76 4.09
CA LEU A 66 -13.51 -0.17 5.33
C LEU A 66 -12.43 0.04 6.38
N TRP A 67 -11.40 -0.81 6.39
CA TRP A 67 -10.25 -0.59 7.25
C TRP A 67 -9.50 0.69 6.84
N TRP A 68 -9.53 1.08 5.57
CA TRP A 68 -8.93 2.30 5.03
C TRP A 68 -9.87 3.51 4.99
N ASP A 69 -11.00 3.45 5.70
CA ASP A 69 -11.98 4.55 5.66
C ASP A 69 -11.33 5.90 5.98
N GLY A 70 -11.77 6.92 5.23
CA GLY A 70 -11.21 8.27 5.24
C GLY A 70 -9.81 8.45 4.62
N LEU A 71 -9.08 7.38 4.27
CA LEU A 71 -7.71 7.46 3.75
C LEU A 71 -7.59 7.13 2.26
N LEU A 72 -8.29 6.08 1.81
CA LEU A 72 -8.25 5.61 0.42
C LEU A 72 -9.64 5.68 -0.22
N ASP A 73 -9.67 5.98 -1.52
CA ASP A 73 -10.85 5.84 -2.37
C ASP A 73 -10.93 4.44 -3.00
N GLU A 74 -9.78 3.84 -3.30
CA GLU A 74 -9.67 2.50 -3.88
C GLU A 74 -8.43 1.79 -3.33
N ILE A 75 -8.48 0.47 -3.22
CA ILE A 75 -7.29 -0.39 -3.06
C ILE A 75 -7.50 -1.70 -3.81
N LYS A 76 -6.49 -2.13 -4.56
CA LYS A 76 -6.51 -3.40 -5.31
C LYS A 76 -5.11 -4.01 -5.43
N PRO A 77 -5.02 -5.33 -5.68
CA PRO A 77 -3.75 -5.96 -6.02
C PRO A 77 -3.08 -5.27 -7.20
N TRP A 78 -1.75 -5.24 -7.21
CA TRP A 78 -0.96 -4.91 -8.38
C TRP A 78 -0.91 -6.14 -9.29
N SER A 79 -1.97 -6.37 -10.07
CA SER A 79 -2.05 -7.38 -11.13
C SER A 79 -3.21 -7.15 -12.10
#